data_AF-A0A4Y8BKP1-F1
#
_entry.id   AF-A0A4Y8BKP1-F1
#
_cell.length_a   1.000
_cell.length_b   1.000
_cell.length_c   1.000
_cell.angle_alpha   90.00
_cell.angle_beta   90.00
_cell.angle_gamma   90.00
#
_symmetry.space_group_name_H-M   'P 1'
#
loop_
_entity.id
_entity.type
_entity.pdbx_description
1 polymer ?
#
loop_
_entity_poly.entity_id
_entity_poly.type
_entity_poly.pdbx_seq_one_letter_code
_entity_poly.pdbx_strand_id
1 'polypeptide(L)'
;MNNKEQIKKLRDNAELAMASYGYFHLIDKTYKHNNKDEKRLKEFRELKAKALGKEIDESIYPTYADILDITYKYYLDDNGKPKDGFFDDELFDGEFSPLQAKQFFSRYDLLKHCPN
;
A
#
# COMPACT_ATOMS: atom_id res chain seq x y z
N MET A 1 30.08 -12.76 0.68
CA MET A 1 28.91 -11.85 0.57
C MET A 1 29.44 -10.44 0.64
N ASN A 2 29.23 -9.63 -0.39
CA ASN A 2 29.79 -8.29 -0.47
C ASN A 2 28.97 -7.34 0.43
N ASN A 3 29.62 -6.42 1.15
CA ASN A 3 28.93 -5.44 2.01
C ASN A 3 27.84 -4.67 1.22
N LYS A 4 28.04 -4.44 -0.08
CA LYS A 4 27.04 -3.84 -0.96
C LYS A 4 25.77 -4.69 -1.16
N GLU A 5 25.89 -6.00 -1.21
CA GLU A 5 24.74 -6.91 -1.34
C GLU A 5 23.94 -6.98 -0.04
N GLN A 6 24.63 -6.96 1.11
CA GLN A 6 23.99 -6.88 2.42
C GLN A 6 23.20 -5.59 2.60
N ILE A 7 23.78 -4.44 2.21
CA ILE A 7 23.11 -3.14 2.30
C ILE A 7 21.86 -3.11 1.41
N LYS A 8 21.93 -3.62 0.17
CA LYS A 8 20.75 -3.75 -0.69
C LYS A 8 19.67 -4.60 -0.04
N LYS A 9 20.02 -5.77 0.48
CA LYS A 9 19.06 -6.67 1.12
C LYS A 9 18.39 -6.06 2.36
N LEU A 10 19.12 -5.27 3.15
CA LEU A 10 18.57 -4.56 4.31
C LEU A 10 17.59 -3.46 3.88
N ARG A 11 17.95 -2.67 2.86
CA ARG A 11 17.07 -1.65 2.28
C ARG A 11 15.80 -2.29 1.72
N ASP A 12 15.93 -3.33 0.89
CA ASP A 12 14.79 -3.98 0.25
C ASP A 12 13.85 -4.61 1.30
N ASN A 13 14.40 -5.16 2.38
CA ASN A 13 13.60 -5.67 3.51
C ASN A 13 12.93 -4.55 4.33
N ALA A 14 13.57 -3.39 4.48
CA ALA A 14 12.99 -2.24 5.17
C ALA A 14 11.88 -1.58 4.33
N GLU A 15 12.10 -1.45 3.02
CA GLU A 15 11.09 -1.02 2.04
C GLU A 15 9.92 -2.02 2.00
N LEU A 16 10.20 -3.32 2.02
CA LEU A 16 9.17 -4.35 2.14
C LEU A 16 8.42 -4.27 3.47
N ALA A 17 9.11 -4.00 4.58
CA ALA A 17 8.47 -3.82 5.89
C ALA A 17 7.60 -2.56 5.92
N MET A 18 8.05 -1.46 5.33
CA MET A 18 7.26 -0.24 5.18
C MET A 18 6.04 -0.48 4.27
N ALA A 19 6.22 -1.18 3.15
CA ALA A 19 5.13 -1.53 2.25
C ALA A 19 4.19 -2.60 2.84
N SER A 20 4.68 -3.42 3.79
CA SER A 20 3.89 -4.45 4.49
C SER A 20 2.81 -3.88 5.42
N TYR A 21 2.84 -2.58 5.70
CA TYR A 21 1.76 -1.92 6.45
C TYR A 21 0.48 -1.73 5.63
N GLY A 22 0.48 -1.99 4.31
CA GLY A 22 -0.72 -1.91 3.47
C GLY A 22 -1.87 -2.84 3.91
N TYR A 23 -3.05 -2.65 3.33
CA TYR A 23 -4.28 -3.38 3.69
C TYR A 23 -4.30 -4.86 3.20
N PHE A 24 -3.28 -5.67 3.51
CA PHE A 24 -3.16 -7.08 3.07
C PHE A 24 -4.28 -7.99 3.55
N HIS A 25 -4.99 -7.64 4.62
CA HIS A 25 -6.18 -8.36 5.06
C HIS A 25 -7.32 -8.32 4.04
N LEU A 26 -7.31 -7.37 3.08
CA LEU A 26 -8.27 -7.32 1.98
C LEU A 26 -8.07 -8.44 0.94
N ILE A 27 -6.92 -9.11 0.94
CA ILE A 27 -6.66 -10.29 0.09
C ILE A 27 -7.32 -11.55 0.68
N ASP A 28 -7.49 -11.60 2.00
CA ASP A 28 -7.98 -12.79 2.68
C ASP A 28 -9.50 -12.93 2.51
N LYS A 29 -9.92 -13.91 1.71
CA LYS A 29 -11.33 -14.23 1.47
C LYS A 29 -12.09 -14.70 2.72
N THR A 30 -11.37 -15.13 3.76
CA THR A 30 -11.94 -15.60 5.02
C THR A 30 -12.09 -14.49 6.06
N TYR A 31 -11.43 -13.35 5.85
CA TYR A 31 -11.53 -12.19 6.73
C TYR A 31 -12.91 -11.54 6.61
N LYS A 32 -13.50 -11.18 7.75
CA LYS A 32 -14.80 -10.49 7.79
C LYS A 32 -14.57 -9.00 7.57
N HIS A 33 -14.70 -8.58 6.31
CA HIS A 33 -14.64 -7.18 5.90
C HIS A 33 -15.64 -6.34 6.68
N ASN A 34 -15.19 -5.19 7.19
CA ASN A 34 -16.08 -4.19 7.75
C ASN A 34 -16.65 -3.28 6.63
N ASN A 35 -17.56 -2.38 6.97
CA ASN A 35 -18.17 -1.46 5.99
C ASN A 35 -17.17 -0.55 5.25
N LYS A 36 -16.01 -0.24 5.83
CA LYS A 36 -14.95 0.53 5.15
C LYS A 36 -14.21 -0.34 4.15
N ASP A 37 -13.90 -1.58 4.52
CA ASP A 37 -13.22 -2.56 3.69
C ASP A 37 -14.05 -2.91 2.44
N GLU A 38 -15.35 -3.12 2.60
CA GLU A 38 -16.27 -3.38 1.49
C GLU A 38 -16.31 -2.24 0.48
N LYS A 39 -16.32 -1.00 0.95
CA LYS A 39 -16.29 0.18 0.07
C LYS A 39 -14.95 0.29 -0.67
N ARG A 40 -13.82 0.05 0.01
CA ARG A 40 -12.49 0.00 -0.64
C ARG A 40 -12.44 -1.07 -1.73
N LEU A 41 -12.97 -2.27 -1.46
CA LEU A 41 -13.05 -3.34 -2.45
C LEU A 41 -13.90 -2.95 -3.66
N LYS A 42 -15.03 -2.26 -3.44
CA LYS A 42 -15.88 -1.76 -4.54
C LYS A 42 -15.11 -0.78 -5.43
N GLU A 43 -14.45 0.21 -4.84
CA GLU A 43 -13.68 1.22 -5.59
C GLU A 43 -12.49 0.59 -6.33
N PHE A 44 -11.78 -0.35 -5.69
CA PHE A 44 -10.71 -1.11 -6.35
C PHE A 44 -11.21 -1.85 -7.60
N ARG A 45 -12.39 -2.50 -7.52
CA ARG A 45 -12.98 -3.21 -8.66
C ARG A 45 -13.33 -2.26 -9.80
N GLU A 46 -13.88 -1.08 -9.50
CA GLU A 46 -14.17 -0.05 -10.50
C GLU A 46 -12.90 0.42 -11.23
N LEU A 47 -11.83 0.70 -10.49
CA LEU A 47 -10.53 1.09 -11.05
C LEU A 47 -9.91 -0.01 -11.92
N LYS A 48 -9.90 -1.24 -11.40
CA LYS A 48 -9.34 -2.40 -12.11
C LYS A 48 -10.11 -2.69 -13.40
N ALA A 49 -11.44 -2.63 -13.34
CA ALA A 49 -12.32 -2.82 -14.50
C ALA A 49 -12.07 -1.75 -15.57
N LYS A 50 -11.97 -0.47 -15.17
CA LYS A 50 -11.62 0.66 -16.06
C LYS A 50 -10.25 0.46 -16.71
N ALA A 51 -9.24 0.06 -15.95
CA ALA A 51 -7.89 -0.21 -16.46
C ALA A 51 -7.84 -1.39 -17.43
N LEU A 52 -8.67 -2.41 -17.21
CA LEU A 52 -8.77 -3.60 -18.06
C LEU A 52 -9.73 -3.43 -19.26
N GLY A 53 -10.50 -2.33 -19.31
CA GLY A 53 -11.55 -2.12 -20.31
C GLY A 53 -12.69 -3.13 -20.23
N LYS A 54 -13.03 -3.60 -19.02
CA LYS A 54 -14.04 -4.62 -18.75
C LYS A 54 -15.13 -4.10 -17.82
N GLU A 55 -16.24 -4.85 -17.74
CA GLU A 55 -17.26 -4.62 -16.72
C GLU A 55 -16.74 -4.95 -15.31
N ILE A 56 -17.40 -4.39 -14.30
CA ILE A 56 -17.07 -4.61 -12.89
C ILE A 56 -17.40 -6.05 -12.52
N ASP A 57 -16.40 -6.77 -12.02
CA ASP A 57 -16.54 -8.15 -11.56
C ASP A 57 -16.29 -8.22 -10.05
N GLU A 58 -17.30 -8.70 -9.30
CA GLU A 58 -17.24 -8.84 -7.84
C GLU A 58 -16.23 -9.89 -7.37
N SER A 59 -15.82 -10.80 -8.26
CA SER A 59 -14.77 -11.78 -7.99
C SER A 59 -13.36 -11.21 -8.05
N ILE A 60 -13.19 -9.95 -8.48
CA ILE A 60 -11.92 -9.24 -8.46
C ILE A 60 -11.60 -8.85 -7.01
N TYR A 61 -10.50 -9.41 -6.51
CA TYR A 61 -9.87 -9.08 -5.23
C TYR A 61 -8.47 -8.52 -5.48
N PRO A 62 -7.97 -7.62 -4.61
CA PRO A 62 -6.60 -7.14 -4.72
C PRO A 62 -5.60 -8.27 -4.54
N THR A 63 -4.53 -8.22 -5.32
CA THR A 63 -3.37 -9.09 -5.14
C THR A 63 -2.32 -8.41 -4.26
N TYR A 64 -1.30 -9.17 -3.83
CA TYR A 64 -0.14 -8.58 -3.15
C TYR A 64 0.51 -7.47 -3.98
N ALA A 65 0.60 -7.65 -5.31
CA ALA A 65 1.15 -6.65 -6.20
C ALA A 65 0.29 -5.38 -6.22
N ASP A 66 -1.04 -5.51 -6.22
CA ASP A 66 -1.95 -4.37 -6.25
C ASP A 66 -1.87 -3.53 -4.97
N ILE A 67 -1.71 -4.17 -3.81
CA ILE A 67 -1.57 -3.48 -2.52
C ILE A 67 -0.20 -2.79 -2.39
N LEU A 68 0.84 -3.37 -3.00
CA LEU A 68 2.19 -2.80 -3.02
C LEU A 68 2.38 -1.73 -4.10
N ASP A 69 1.47 -1.64 -5.06
CA ASP A 69 1.57 -0.72 -6.18
C ASP A 69 1.12 0.68 -5.76
N ILE A 70 2.09 1.60 -5.75
CA ILE A 70 1.91 3.00 -5.35
C ILE A 70 0.90 3.74 -6.24
N THR A 71 0.59 3.22 -7.43
CA THR A 71 -0.45 3.80 -8.29
C THR A 71 -1.85 3.61 -7.72
N TYR A 72 -2.07 2.57 -6.90
CA TYR A 72 -3.29 2.40 -6.09
C TYR A 72 -3.19 3.06 -4.72
N LYS A 73 -2.11 3.77 -4.41
CA LYS A 73 -1.93 4.51 -3.16
C LYS A 73 -2.83 5.73 -3.10
N TYR A 74 -2.82 6.53 -4.17
CA TYR A 74 -3.60 7.77 -4.26
C TYR A 74 -4.85 7.58 -5.09
N TYR A 75 -6.01 7.94 -4.53
CA TYR A 75 -7.21 8.17 -5.33
C TYR A 75 -6.90 9.25 -6.36
N LEU A 76 -6.82 8.94 -7.66
CA LEU A 76 -6.64 9.99 -8.66
C LEU A 76 -8.02 10.50 -9.12
N ASP A 77 -8.22 11.81 -9.10
CA ASP A 77 -9.36 12.46 -9.73
C ASP A 77 -9.28 12.32 -11.26
N ASP A 78 -10.33 12.76 -11.97
CA ASP A 78 -10.37 12.72 -13.43
C ASP A 78 -9.24 13.54 -14.11
N ASN A 79 -8.50 14.35 -13.34
CA ASN A 79 -7.37 15.15 -13.78
C ASN A 79 -6.01 14.52 -13.41
N GLY A 80 -6.00 13.32 -12.82
CA GLY A 80 -4.78 12.63 -12.40
C GLY A 80 -4.14 13.20 -11.13
N LYS A 81 -4.86 14.00 -10.33
CA LYS A 81 -4.41 14.50 -9.03
C LYS A 81 -4.94 13.63 -7.90
N PRO A 82 -4.20 13.49 -6.79
CA PRO A 82 -4.76 12.92 -5.57
C PRO A 82 -6.06 13.64 -5.18
N LYS A 83 -7.15 12.88 -5.07
CA LYS A 83 -8.47 13.32 -4.67
C LYS A 83 -8.50 13.31 -3.15
N ASP A 84 -8.84 14.45 -2.53
CA ASP A 84 -9.18 14.48 -1.10
C ASP A 84 -10.33 13.50 -0.86
N GLY A 85 -10.04 12.42 -0.14
CA GLY A 85 -10.84 11.20 -0.11
C GLY A 85 -11.54 10.95 1.21
N PHE A 86 -12.69 10.27 1.16
CA PHE A 86 -13.51 9.85 2.30
C PHE A 86 -12.82 8.80 3.24
N PHE A 87 -11.63 8.32 2.87
CA PHE A 87 -10.88 7.25 3.55
C PHE A 87 -9.52 7.72 4.08
N ASP A 88 -9.43 8.88 4.75
CA ASP A 88 -8.14 9.43 5.22
C ASP A 88 -7.02 9.15 4.20
N ASP A 89 -7.26 9.68 3.00
CA ASP A 89 -6.35 9.92 1.88
C ASP A 89 -5.87 8.74 1.00
N GLU A 90 -5.93 7.46 1.39
CA GLU A 90 -5.25 6.41 0.60
C GLU A 90 -5.94 5.01 0.58
N LEU A 91 -6.10 4.41 -0.62
CA LEU A 91 -6.92 3.19 -0.86
C LEU A 91 -6.30 1.91 -0.27
N PHE A 92 -4.99 1.73 -0.44
CA PHE A 92 -4.23 0.60 0.11
C PHE A 92 -3.08 1.00 1.03
N ASP A 93 -2.97 2.27 1.44
CA ASP A 93 -1.86 2.69 2.29
C ASP A 93 -1.96 2.18 3.70
N GLY A 94 -0.82 1.76 4.22
CA GLY A 94 -0.74 1.35 5.60
C GLY A 94 -0.75 2.53 6.54
N GLU A 95 -1.48 2.44 7.63
CA GLU A 95 -1.29 3.39 8.74
C GLU A 95 0.10 3.14 9.36
N PHE A 96 1.10 3.94 8.95
CA PHE A 96 2.38 4.04 9.66
C PHE A 96 2.31 5.21 10.62
N SER A 97 1.53 5.02 11.68
CA SER A 97 1.27 6.04 12.69
C SER A 97 2.58 6.62 13.25
N PRO A 98 2.57 7.87 13.74
CA PRO A 98 3.74 8.46 14.39
C PRO A 98 4.32 7.61 15.53
N LEU A 99 3.49 6.79 16.19
CA LEU A 99 3.92 5.85 17.21
C LEU A 99 4.69 4.66 16.62
N GLN A 100 4.20 4.07 15.52
CA GLN A 100 4.91 3.00 14.81
C GLN A 100 6.23 3.52 14.22
N ALA A 101 6.25 4.74 13.69
CA ALA A 101 7.47 5.42 13.28
C ALA A 101 8.47 5.55 14.43
N LYS A 102 8.04 6.08 15.59
CA LYS A 102 8.89 6.18 16.79
C LYS A 102 9.43 4.83 17.24
N GLN A 103 8.59 3.79 17.28
CA GLN A 103 9.01 2.44 17.69
C GLN A 103 9.97 1.80 16.68
N PHE A 104 9.77 2.02 15.38
CA PHE A 104 10.66 1.57 14.33
C PHE A 104 12.04 2.21 14.48
N PHE A 105 12.11 3.55 14.60
CA PHE A 105 13.37 4.27 14.81
C PHE A 105 14.02 3.99 16.17
N SER A 106 13.26 3.51 17.16
CA SER A 106 13.83 3.03 18.43
C SER A 106 14.57 1.70 18.30
N ARG A 107 14.28 0.92 17.25
CA ARG A 107 14.84 -0.42 17.02
C ARG A 107 15.84 -0.48 15.87
N TYR A 108 15.73 0.44 14.92
CA TYR A 108 16.53 0.46 13.70
C TYR A 108 17.08 1.86 13.45
N ASP A 109 18.40 1.98 13.33
CA ASP A 109 19.04 3.20 12.84
C ASP A 109 19.03 3.21 11.31
N LEU A 110 18.20 4.09 10.72
CA LEU A 110 18.28 4.37 9.30
C LEU A 110 19.50 5.24 9.03
N LEU A 111 20.40 4.77 8.17
CA LEU A 111 21.48 5.58 7.62
C LEU A 111 20.85 6.73 6.82
N LYS A 112 20.90 7.95 7.36
CA LYS A 112 20.59 9.16 6.59
C LYS A 112 21.57 9.23 5.42
N HIS A 113 21.05 9.16 4.20
CA HIS A 113 21.84 9.45 3.02
C HIS A 113 22.18 10.94 3.04
N CYS A 114 23.42 11.28 3.39
CA CYS A 114 23.99 12.59 3.10
C CYS A 114 24.50 12.53 1.66
N PRO A 115 23.90 13.27 0.71
CA PRO A 115 24.48 13.38 -0.63
C PRO A 115 25.83 14.11 -0.49
N ASN A 116 26.87 13.54 -1.09
CA ASN A 116 28.19 14.18 -1.23
C ASN A 116 28.15 15.24 -2.32
#